data_AF-A0A5E4GF05-F1
#
_entry.id   AF-A0A5E4GF05-F1
#
_cell.length_a   1.000
_cell.length_b   1.000
_cell.length_c   1.000
_cell.angle_alpha   90.00
_cell.angle_beta   90.00
_cell.angle_gamma   90.00
#
_symmetry.space_group_name_H-M   'P 1'
#
loop_
_entity.id
_entity.type
_entity.pdbx_description
1 polymer ?
#
loop_
_entity_poly.entity_id
_entity_poly.type
_entity_poly.pdbx_seq_one_letter_code
_entity_poly.pdbx_strand_id
1 'polypeptide(L)'
;KNCAGNLGLLPEKKFTAVIQMLAYGSSADQVDEVARMGTSTILESLVRFCDAVETLYTRDYLRRPMPRDLQLLLQKAESREFLGMI
;
A
#
# COMPACT_ATOMS: atom_id res chain seq x y z
N LYS A 1 14.41 11.46 -15.51
CA LYS A 1 14.56 12.91 -15.77
C LYS A 1 13.28 13.39 -16.44
N ASN A 2 12.65 14.45 -15.94
CA ASN A 2 11.54 15.11 -16.62
C ASN A 2 12.06 15.92 -17.82
N CYS A 3 11.19 16.27 -18.78
CA CYS A 3 11.56 16.93 -20.04
C CYS A 3 12.31 18.27 -19.87
N ALA A 4 12.28 18.86 -18.67
CA ALA A 4 13.00 20.08 -18.31
C ALA A 4 14.42 19.84 -17.73
N GLY A 5 14.95 18.61 -17.73
CA GLY A 5 16.30 18.32 -17.26
C GLY A 5 16.46 18.24 -15.74
N ASN A 6 15.41 18.50 -14.96
CA ASN A 6 15.41 18.28 -13.52
C ASN A 6 15.54 16.78 -13.18
N LEU A 7 16.09 16.46 -12.01
CA LEU A 7 15.80 15.17 -11.40
C LEU A 7 14.29 15.17 -11.18
N GLY A 8 13.57 14.27 -11.85
CA GLY A 8 12.13 14.09 -11.61
C GLY A 8 11.89 13.80 -10.11
N LEU A 9 10.64 13.93 -9.67
CA LEU A 9 10.26 13.61 -8.29
C LEU A 9 10.94 12.33 -7.80
N LEU A 10 11.68 12.44 -6.69
CA LEU A 10 12.39 11.33 -6.07
C LEU A 10 11.41 10.18 -5.81
N PRO A 11 11.77 8.92 -6.14
CA PRO A 11 10.91 7.77 -5.87
C PRO A 11 10.46 7.72 -4.40
N GLU A 12 11.36 8.03 -3.46
CA GLU A 12 11.08 8.10 -2.03
C GLU A 12 9.94 9.07 -1.70
N LYS A 13 9.93 10.23 -2.36
CA LYS A 13 8.90 11.25 -2.18
C LYS A 13 7.53 10.76 -2.66
N LYS A 14 7.50 10.02 -3.78
CA LYS A 14 6.28 9.36 -4.27
C LYS A 14 5.75 8.32 -3.29
N PHE A 15 6.63 7.48 -2.75
CA PHE A 15 6.25 6.49 -1.76
C PHE A 15 5.73 7.12 -0.47
N THR A 16 6.39 8.17 0.04
CA THR A 16 5.93 8.87 1.25
C THR A 16 4.52 9.45 1.07
N ALA A 17 4.25 10.09 -0.07
CA ALA A 17 2.92 10.64 -0.36
C ALA A 17 1.85 9.53 -0.41
N VAL A 18 2.14 8.42 -1.09
CA VAL A 18 1.22 7.27 -1.19
C VAL A 18 0.98 6.62 0.18
N ILE A 19 2.03 6.41 0.97
CA ILE A 19 1.92 5.82 2.31
C ILE A 19 1.11 6.72 3.24
N GLN A 20 1.33 8.04 3.20
CA GLN A 20 0.52 8.99 3.96
C GLN A 20 -0.95 8.93 3.56
N MET A 21 -1.24 8.88 2.26
CA MET A 21 -2.61 8.77 1.75
C MET A 21 -3.31 7.50 2.25
N LEU A 22 -2.60 6.37 2.22
CA LEU A 22 -3.11 5.07 2.68
C LEU A 22 -3.24 4.98 4.21
N ALA A 23 -2.28 5.53 4.95
CA ALA A 23 -2.25 5.45 6.41
C ALA A 23 -3.33 6.31 7.07
N TYR A 24 -3.60 7.49 6.50
CA TYR A 24 -4.54 8.46 7.08
C TYR A 24 -5.90 8.50 6.35
N GLY A 25 -6.03 7.80 5.22
CA GLY A 25 -7.25 7.86 4.39
C GLY A 25 -7.50 9.25 3.80
N SER A 26 -6.46 10.07 3.67
CA SER A 26 -6.54 11.45 3.20
C SER A 26 -6.82 11.51 1.69
N SER A 27 -7.44 12.60 1.23
CA SER A 27 -7.58 12.83 -0.22
C SER A 27 -6.22 13.17 -0.84
N ALA A 28 -6.07 12.89 -2.14
CA ALA A 28 -4.85 13.22 -2.87
C ALA A 28 -4.55 14.73 -2.85
N ASP A 29 -5.57 15.58 -2.80
CA ASP A 29 -5.40 17.04 -2.66
C ASP A 29 -4.79 17.42 -1.31
N GLN A 30 -5.22 16.80 -0.21
CA GLN A 30 -4.64 17.03 1.11
C GLN A 30 -3.18 16.60 1.18
N VAL A 31 -2.84 15.48 0.54
CA VAL A 31 -1.46 15.02 0.44
C VAL A 31 -0.64 15.92 -0.47
N ASP A 32 -1.24 16.48 -1.53
CA ASP A 32 -0.55 17.38 -2.45
C ASP A 32 -0.15 18.71 -1.81
N GLU A 33 -0.96 19.26 -0.91
CA GLU A 33 -0.59 20.47 -0.16
C GLU A 33 0.74 20.32 0.60
N VAL A 34 0.99 19.11 1.12
CA VAL A 34 2.21 18.79 1.87
C VAL A 34 3.33 18.31 0.94
N ALA A 35 3.01 17.39 0.02
CA ALA A 35 3.99 16.75 -0.84
C ALA A 35 4.42 17.63 -2.01
N ARG A 36 3.57 18.55 -2.49
CA ARG A 36 3.78 19.41 -3.67
C ARG A 36 4.24 18.60 -4.89
N MET A 37 3.39 17.69 -5.32
CA MET A 37 3.66 16.69 -6.36
C MET A 37 2.66 16.72 -7.53
N GLY A 38 1.54 17.41 -7.35
CA GLY A 38 0.33 17.31 -8.15
C GLY A 38 -0.52 16.12 -7.69
N THR A 39 -1.80 16.38 -7.42
CA THR A 39 -2.83 15.37 -7.15
C THR A 39 -2.79 14.21 -8.16
N SER A 40 -2.64 14.51 -9.45
CA SER A 40 -2.57 13.51 -10.51
C SER A 40 -1.36 12.56 -10.37
N THR A 41 -0.19 13.10 -10.00
CA THR A 41 1.02 12.30 -9.78
C THR A 41 0.89 11.39 -8.55
N ILE A 42 0.22 11.87 -7.49
CA ILE A 42 -0.04 11.09 -6.28
C ILE A 42 -0.97 9.92 -6.60
N LEU A 43 -2.07 10.17 -7.33
CA LEU A 43 -3.01 9.12 -7.75
C LEU A 43 -2.34 8.10 -8.69
N GLU A 44 -1.55 8.53 -9.66
CA GLU A 44 -0.80 7.61 -10.52
C GLU A 44 0.18 6.76 -9.71
N SER A 45 0.87 7.38 -8.74
CA SER A 45 1.81 6.67 -7.87
C SER A 45 1.09 5.67 -6.96
N LEU A 46 -0.12 5.99 -6.49
CA LEU A 46 -0.97 5.09 -5.71
C LEU A 46 -1.33 3.86 -6.54
N VAL A 47 -1.82 4.03 -7.77
CA VAL A 47 -2.20 2.90 -8.64
C VAL A 47 -1.01 1.97 -8.85
N ARG A 48 0.15 2.53 -9.24
CA ARG A 48 1.38 1.74 -9.42
C ARG A 48 1.83 1.04 -8.14
N PHE A 49 1.64 1.67 -6.98
CA PHE A 49 1.94 1.06 -5.69
C PHE A 49 1.03 -0.13 -5.41
N CYS A 50 -0.29 0.03 -5.59
CA CYS A 50 -1.26 -1.04 -5.41
C CYS A 50 -0.99 -2.22 -6.36
N ASP A 51 -0.71 -1.95 -7.64
CA ASP A 51 -0.38 -3.00 -8.62
C ASP A 51 0.88 -3.78 -8.21
N ALA A 52 1.89 -3.10 -7.68
CA ALA A 52 3.11 -3.73 -7.18
C ALA A 52 2.85 -4.58 -5.94
N VAL A 53 2.07 -4.07 -4.98
CA VAL A 53 1.65 -4.80 -3.78
C VAL A 53 0.83 -6.03 -4.16
N GLU A 54 -0.14 -5.88 -5.06
CA GLU A 54 -0.91 -6.99 -5.58
C GLU A 54 0.04 -8.02 -6.20
N THR A 55 0.85 -7.65 -7.19
CA THR A 55 1.80 -8.55 -7.84
C THR A 55 2.70 -9.31 -6.84
N LEU A 56 3.19 -8.64 -5.80
CA LEU A 56 4.06 -9.24 -4.79
C LEU A 56 3.31 -10.22 -3.88
N TYR A 57 2.09 -9.88 -3.46
CA TYR A 57 1.36 -10.63 -2.44
C TYR A 57 0.23 -11.51 -3.01
N THR A 58 -0.07 -11.46 -4.31
CA THR A 58 -1.15 -12.24 -4.94
C THR A 58 -0.98 -13.73 -4.69
N ARG A 59 0.23 -14.26 -4.87
CA ARG A 59 0.46 -15.71 -4.80
C ARG A 59 0.37 -16.25 -3.37
N ASP A 60 0.81 -15.46 -2.40
CA ASP A 60 0.95 -15.92 -1.02
C ASP A 60 -0.25 -15.54 -0.14
N TYR A 61 -0.83 -14.35 -0.35
CA TYR A 61 -1.83 -13.77 0.56
C TYR A 61 -3.15 -13.40 -0.11
N LEU A 62 -3.15 -12.90 -1.35
CA LEU A 62 -4.40 -12.51 -2.03
C LEU A 62 -5.01 -13.64 -2.88
N ARG A 63 -4.38 -14.81 -2.92
CA ARG A 63 -4.96 -15.99 -3.55
C ARG A 63 -6.14 -16.50 -2.73
N ARG A 64 -6.96 -17.35 -3.36
CA ARG A 64 -8.02 -18.06 -2.64
C ARG A 64 -7.41 -18.85 -1.47
N PRO A 65 -7.88 -18.64 -0.23
CA PRO A 65 -7.37 -19.36 0.92
C PRO A 65 -7.71 -20.84 0.81
N MET A 66 -6.73 -21.68 1.11
CA MET A 66 -6.90 -23.12 1.25
C MET A 66 -7.26 -23.44 2.70
N PRO A 67 -7.93 -24.58 2.98
CA PRO A 67 -8.27 -24.98 4.34
C PRO A 67 -7.06 -24.97 5.31
N ARG A 68 -5.86 -25.28 4.79
CA ARG A 68 -4.61 -25.23 5.54
C ARG A 68 -4.20 -23.82 5.97
N ASP A 69 -4.44 -22.81 5.14
CA ASP A 69 -4.11 -21.42 5.45
C ASP A 69 -4.99 -20.91 6.60
N LEU A 70 -6.28 -21.28 6.58
CA LEU A 70 -7.21 -20.99 7.66
C LEU A 70 -6.78 -21.66 8.97
N GLN A 71 -6.42 -22.93 8.93
CA GLN A 71 -5.95 -23.65 10.12
C GLN A 71 -4.67 -23.03 10.71
N LEU A 72 -3.73 -22.60 9.86
CA LEU A 72 -2.52 -21.90 10.30
C LEU A 72 -2.86 -20.54 10.94
N LEU A 73 -3.80 -19.79 10.36
CA LEU A 73 -4.25 -18.51 10.92
C LEU A 73 -4.91 -18.70 12.30
N LEU A 74 -5.75 -19.74 12.46
CA LEU A 74 -6.40 -20.06 13.73
C LEU A 74 -5.37 -20.46 14.80
N GLN A 75 -4.42 -21.34 14.47
CA GLN A 75 -3.35 -21.70 15.40
C GLN A 75 -2.49 -20.50 15.83
N LYS A 76 -2.23 -19.57 14.90
CA LYS A 76 -1.48 -18.32 15.19
C LYS A 76 -2.30 -17.34 16.03
N ALA A 77 -3.62 -17.36 15.93
CA ALA A 77 -4.52 -16.57 16.79
C ALA A 77 -4.56 -17.16 18.21
N GLU A 78 -4.72 -18.48 18.34
CA GLU A 78 -4.68 -19.18 19.63
C GLU A 78 -3.34 -18.98 20.35
N SER A 79 -2.21 -19.07 19.63
CA SER A 79 -0.88 -18.85 20.22
C SER A 79 -0.60 -17.42 20.65
N ARG A 80 -1.40 -16.46 20.17
CA ARG A 80 -1.38 -15.04 20.55
C ARG A 80 -2.42 -14.71 21.62
N GLU A 81 -3.00 -15.73 22.26
CA GLU A 81 -4.06 -15.60 23.26
C GLU A 81 -5.32 -14.87 22.74
N PHE A 82 -5.55 -14.85 21.42
CA PHE A 82 -6.84 -14.44 20.84
C PHE A 82 -7.86 -15.57 21.04
N LEU A 83 -8.23 -15.76 22.29
CA LEU A 83 -9.13 -16.80 22.77
C LEU A 83 -10.57 -16.26 22.72
N GLY A 84 -11.12 -16.08 21.51
CA GLY A 84 -12.53 -15.67 21.38
C GLY A 84 -12.91 -14.85 20.15
N MET A 85 -12.56 -15.30 18.94
CA MET A 85 -13.30 -14.90 17.74
C MET A 85 -13.81 -16.15 17.02
N ILE A 86 -14.89 -16.71 17.56
CA ILE A 86 -15.98 -17.37 16.82
C ILE A 86 -17.28 -16.75 17.36
#